data_AF-R7VJX1-F1
#
_entry.id   AF-R7VJX1-F1
#
_cell.length_a   1.000
_cell.length_b   1.000
_cell.length_c   1.000
_cell.angle_alpha   90.00
_cell.angle_beta   90.00
_cell.angle_gamma   90.00
#
_symmetry.space_group_name_H-M   'P 1'
#
loop_
_entity.id
_entity.type
_entity.pdbx_description
1 polymer ?
#
loop_
_entity_poly.entity_id
_entity_poly.type
_entity_poly.pdbx_seq_one_letter_code
_entity_poly.pdbx_strand_id
1 'polypeptide(L)'
;MLTRSKSMSDTKISITKEELDEAIQKALKVVDDLYKMKLAMMQQRLHQQGETTSQLKEEVNRLEQYSRRSHLRIRGLKLEHGQNCKEAEDLTSTNIKLLKALKACSKVDSAWSWNGKIFAKLTDSYLQQTNNPVFDFVPITPTEIDIIVDNIKPKHSTGYDDISTTLIKHLKFELRTPLTLIVN
;
A
#
# COMPACT_ATOMS: atom_id res chain seq x y z
N MET A 1 16.57 -47.07 79.76
CA MET A 1 16.70 -47.45 78.33
C MET A 1 17.40 -46.31 77.60
N LEU A 2 18.63 -46.52 77.15
CA LEU A 2 19.43 -45.53 76.40
C LEU A 2 19.13 -45.67 74.90
N THR A 3 18.53 -44.65 74.29
CA THR A 3 18.34 -44.58 72.84
C THR A 3 19.63 -44.10 72.18
N ARG A 4 20.25 -45.00 71.42
CA ARG A 4 21.48 -44.82 70.65
C ARG A 4 21.21 -43.89 69.46
N SER A 5 21.79 -42.70 69.47
CA SER A 5 21.79 -41.77 68.34
C SER A 5 22.63 -42.34 67.19
N LYS A 6 22.00 -42.51 66.02
CA LYS A 6 22.65 -42.97 64.79
C LYS A 6 23.38 -41.78 64.17
N SER A 7 24.70 -41.75 64.31
CA SER A 7 25.58 -40.80 63.63
C SER A 7 25.37 -40.92 62.12
N MET A 8 24.89 -39.84 61.48
CA MET A 8 24.94 -39.71 60.03
C MET A 8 26.38 -39.37 59.65
N SER A 9 27.06 -40.32 59.02
CA SER A 9 28.37 -40.09 58.42
C SER A 9 28.23 -39.11 57.26
N ASP A 10 28.91 -37.97 57.33
CA ASP A 10 29.08 -37.04 56.22
C ASP A 10 29.67 -37.79 55.02
N THR A 11 28.81 -38.11 54.07
CA THR A 11 29.21 -38.81 52.85
C THR A 11 29.87 -37.77 51.96
N LYS A 12 31.20 -37.78 51.91
CA LYS A 12 32.00 -36.83 51.13
C LYS A 12 31.85 -37.15 49.64
N ILE A 13 30.82 -36.58 49.00
CA ILE A 13 30.59 -36.69 47.56
C ILE A 13 31.73 -35.95 46.86
N SER A 14 32.55 -36.67 46.11
CA SER A 14 33.65 -36.12 45.33
C SER A 14 33.26 -36.22 43.85
N ILE A 15 32.98 -35.07 43.23
CA ILE A 15 32.62 -34.97 41.81
C ILE A 15 33.93 -34.83 41.01
N THR A 16 34.06 -35.61 39.95
CA THR A 16 35.23 -35.52 39.05
C THR A 16 35.10 -34.30 38.13
N LYS A 17 36.24 -33.81 37.63
CA LYS A 17 36.25 -32.64 36.75
C LYS A 17 35.50 -32.92 35.45
N GLU A 18 35.59 -34.15 34.96
CA GLU A 18 34.92 -34.65 33.77
C GLU A 18 33.39 -34.64 33.92
N GLU A 19 32.86 -35.10 35.05
CA GLU A 19 31.42 -35.05 35.35
C GLU A 19 30.89 -33.61 35.42
N LEU A 20 31.72 -32.69 35.94
CA LEU A 20 31.38 -31.26 35.99
C LEU A 20 31.36 -30.64 34.59
N ASP A 21 32.37 -30.92 33.76
CA ASP A 21 32.45 -30.42 32.38
C ASP A 21 31.30 -30.96 31.51
N GLU A 22 30.92 -32.23 31.69
CA GLU A 22 29.78 -32.83 30.98
C GLU A 22 28.46 -32.16 31.38
N ALA A 23 28.25 -31.89 32.67
CA ALA A 23 27.08 -31.17 33.16
C ALA A 23 27.00 -29.73 32.62
N ILE A 24 28.15 -29.03 32.55
CA ILE A 24 28.24 -27.67 31.98
C ILE A 24 27.90 -27.69 30.49
N GLN A 25 28.46 -28.62 29.73
CA GLN A 25 28.17 -28.75 28.29
C GLN A 25 26.68 -29.04 28.04
N LYS A 26 26.08 -29.89 28.87
CA LYS A 26 24.65 -30.21 28.78
C LYS A 26 23.79 -28.98 29.06
N ALA A 27 24.14 -28.19 30.07
CA ALA A 27 23.44 -26.95 30.39
C ALA A 27 23.58 -25.90 29.27
N LEU A 28 24.79 -25.74 28.71
CA LEU A 28 25.04 -24.83 27.59
C LEU A 28 24.23 -25.21 26.35
N LYS A 29 24.13 -26.52 26.05
CA LYS A 29 23.37 -27.01 24.90
C LYS A 29 21.86 -26.72 25.03
N VAL A 30 21.30 -26.92 26.23
CA VAL A 30 19.89 -26.59 26.50
C VAL A 30 19.63 -25.10 26.28
N VAL A 31 20.54 -24.24 26.74
CA VAL A 31 20.43 -22.79 26.56
C VAL A 31 20.53 -22.40 25.08
N ASP A 32 21.47 -22.98 24.34
CA ASP A 32 21.65 -22.75 22.89
C ASP A 32 20.40 -23.13 22.08
N ASP A 33 19.82 -24.30 22.36
CA ASP A 33 18.58 -24.75 21.71
C ASP A 33 17.40 -23.81 22.02
N LEU A 34 17.33 -23.30 23.24
CA LEU A 34 16.29 -22.34 23.67
C LEU A 34 16.41 -21.00 22.93
N TYR A 35 17.64 -20.50 22.75
CA TYR A 35 17.90 -19.28 21.98
C TYR A 35 17.61 -19.46 20.49
N LYS A 36 17.99 -20.60 19.89
CA LYS A 36 17.66 -20.92 18.50
C LYS A 36 16.15 -20.96 18.26
N MET A 37 15.41 -21.61 19.15
CA MET A 37 13.94 -21.67 19.07
C MET A 37 13.32 -20.28 19.18
N LYS A 38 13.82 -19.43 20.11
CA LYS A 38 13.32 -18.07 20.28
C LYS A 38 13.62 -17.18 19.06
N LEU A 39 14.79 -17.32 18.46
CA LEU A 39 15.17 -16.62 17.22
C LEU A 39 14.24 -17.01 16.06
N ALA A 40 13.99 -18.30 15.87
CA ALA A 40 13.08 -18.78 14.82
C ALA A 40 11.65 -18.23 15.01
N MET A 41 11.13 -18.26 16.24
CA MET A 41 9.80 -17.69 16.55
C MET A 41 9.74 -16.18 16.29
N MET A 42 10.80 -15.43 16.63
CA MET A 42 10.85 -13.99 16.36
C MET A 42 10.87 -13.68 14.86
N GLN A 43 11.64 -14.43 14.07
CA GLN A 43 11.67 -14.29 12.61
C GLN A 43 10.32 -14.58 11.98
N GLN A 44 9.64 -15.65 12.43
CA GLN A 44 8.29 -15.97 11.96
C GLN A 44 7.28 -14.86 12.28
N ARG A 45 7.32 -14.31 13.50
CA ARG A 45 6.43 -13.22 13.91
C ARG A 45 6.67 -11.94 13.09
N LEU A 46 7.93 -11.62 12.79
CA LEU A 46 8.27 -10.50 11.91
C LEU A 46 7.71 -10.68 10.51
N HIS A 47 7.81 -11.89 9.95
CA HIS A 47 7.27 -12.21 8.64
C HIS A 47 5.75 -12.06 8.60
N GLN A 48 5.04 -12.65 9.57
CA GLN A 48 3.58 -12.53 9.71
C GLN A 48 3.13 -11.07 9.89
N GLN A 49 3.87 -10.27 10.68
CA GLN A 49 3.58 -8.85 10.82
C GLN A 49 3.78 -8.09 9.50
N GLY A 50 4.81 -8.44 8.71
CA GLY A 50 5.04 -7.85 7.40
C GLY A 50 3.88 -8.12 6.43
N GLU A 51 3.42 -9.37 6.36
CA GLU A 51 2.27 -9.75 5.53
C GLU A 51 1.00 -9.03 5.95
N THR A 52 0.70 -9.02 7.25
CA THR A 52 -0.47 -8.32 7.80
C THR A 52 -0.43 -6.82 7.48
N THR A 53 0.75 -6.20 7.60
CA THR A 53 0.93 -4.78 7.28
C THR A 53 0.70 -4.51 5.79
N SER A 54 1.14 -5.41 4.91
CA SER A 54 0.88 -5.29 3.47
C SER A 54 -0.61 -5.39 3.16
N GLN A 55 -1.29 -6.39 3.73
CA GLN A 55 -2.74 -6.57 3.54
C GLN A 55 -3.55 -5.37 4.06
N LEU A 56 -3.22 -4.87 5.24
CA LEU A 56 -3.86 -3.66 5.80
C LEU A 56 -3.64 -2.44 4.89
N LYS A 57 -2.45 -2.29 4.31
CA LYS A 57 -2.15 -1.19 3.39
C LYS A 57 -3.01 -1.25 2.13
N GLU A 58 -3.20 -2.44 1.57
CA GLU A 58 -4.09 -2.67 0.42
C GLU A 58 -5.56 -2.40 0.77
N GLU A 59 -6.01 -2.86 1.93
CA GLU A 59 -7.35 -2.62 2.46
C GLU A 59 -7.64 -1.12 2.62
N VAL A 60 -6.73 -0.40 3.26
CA VAL A 60 -6.82 1.06 3.43
C VAL A 60 -6.88 1.77 2.08
N ASN A 61 -6.06 1.37 1.11
CA ASN A 61 -6.08 1.95 -0.22
C ASN A 61 -7.43 1.70 -0.92
N ARG A 62 -7.98 0.48 -0.82
CA ARG A 62 -9.29 0.16 -1.37
C ARG A 62 -10.39 1.01 -0.75
N LEU A 63 -10.40 1.13 0.58
CA LEU A 63 -11.37 1.97 1.30
C LEU A 63 -11.21 3.47 0.96
N GLU A 64 -9.97 3.95 0.81
CA GLU A 64 -9.71 5.32 0.36
C GLU A 64 -10.25 5.55 -1.05
N GLN A 65 -10.08 4.59 -1.96
CA GLN A 65 -10.65 4.67 -3.32
C GLN A 65 -12.18 4.71 -3.30
N TYR A 66 -12.85 3.90 -2.49
CA TYR A 66 -14.30 3.96 -2.32
C TYR A 66 -14.75 5.32 -1.76
N SER A 67 -14.02 5.86 -0.78
CA SER A 67 -14.27 7.20 -0.24
C SER A 67 -14.11 8.30 -1.29
N ARG A 68 -13.07 8.25 -2.12
CA ARG A 68 -12.80 9.20 -3.23
C ARG A 68 -13.87 9.13 -4.33
N ARG A 69 -14.40 7.95 -4.65
CA ARG A 69 -15.49 7.80 -5.61
C ARG A 69 -16.81 8.41 -5.12
N SER A 70 -17.01 8.42 -3.80
CA SER A 70 -18.24 8.94 -3.18
C SER A 70 -18.14 10.39 -2.67
N HIS A 71 -16.94 10.96 -2.56
CA HIS A 71 -16.71 12.32 -2.04
C HIS A 71 -15.71 13.10 -2.89
N LEU A 72 -16.08 14.33 -3.27
CA LEU A 72 -15.14 15.31 -3.83
C LEU A 72 -14.20 15.79 -2.70
N ARG A 73 -12.92 15.39 -2.75
CA ARG A 73 -11.89 15.86 -1.80
C ARG A 73 -11.25 17.13 -2.33
N ILE A 74 -11.69 18.28 -1.83
CA ILE A 74 -11.04 19.57 -2.10
C ILE A 74 -9.88 19.72 -1.10
N ARG A 75 -8.63 19.78 -1.60
CA ARG A 75 -7.45 19.95 -0.72
C ARG A 75 -7.53 21.33 -0.06
N GLY A 76 -7.32 21.37 1.26
CA GLY A 76 -7.13 22.63 2.00
C GLY A 76 -5.83 23.32 1.59
N LEU A 77 -5.74 24.63 1.85
CA LEU A 77 -4.60 25.44 1.42
C LEU A 77 -3.30 25.05 2.12
N LYS A 78 -2.21 24.99 1.35
CA LYS A 78 -0.87 24.91 1.90
C LYS A 78 -0.42 26.33 2.28
N LEU A 79 -0.09 26.54 3.55
CA LEU A 79 0.51 27.80 4.03
C LEU A 79 2.00 27.58 4.26
N GLU A 80 2.80 28.57 3.86
CA GLU A 80 4.24 28.64 4.13
C GLU A 80 4.49 29.09 5.58
N HIS A 81 5.67 28.74 6.12
CA HIS A 81 6.03 29.09 7.51
C HIS A 81 6.08 30.61 7.69
N GLY A 82 5.24 31.16 8.57
CA GLY A 82 5.13 32.60 8.83
C GLY A 82 4.03 33.33 8.06
N GLN A 83 3.29 32.66 7.15
CA GLN A 83 2.09 33.26 6.56
C GLN A 83 0.96 33.38 7.58
N ASN A 84 0.32 34.54 7.62
CA ASN A 84 -0.78 34.83 8.54
C ASN A 84 -2.10 34.24 8.00
N CYS A 85 -2.86 33.57 8.87
CA CYS A 85 -4.17 33.02 8.55
C CYS A 85 -5.15 34.07 7.98
N LYS A 86 -4.94 35.37 8.28
CA LYS A 86 -5.77 36.48 7.79
C LYS A 86 -5.55 36.85 6.32
N GLU A 87 -4.34 36.70 5.78
CA GLU A 87 -4.13 36.87 4.33
C GLU A 87 -4.62 35.62 3.57
N ALA A 88 -4.67 34.47 4.26
CA ALA A 88 -5.37 33.29 3.82
C ALA A 88 -6.91 33.34 4.08
N GLU A 89 -7.47 34.36 4.73
CA GLU A 89 -8.92 34.47 5.02
C GLU A 89 -9.76 34.63 3.76
N ASP A 90 -9.17 35.10 2.65
CA ASP A 90 -9.85 35.15 1.36
C ASP A 90 -10.27 33.73 0.91
N LEU A 91 -9.57 32.70 1.37
CA LEU A 91 -9.92 31.30 1.16
C LEU A 91 -10.94 30.77 2.16
N THR A 92 -11.07 31.37 3.35
CA THR A 92 -12.19 31.11 4.27
C THR A 92 -13.48 31.69 3.70
N SER A 93 -13.43 32.90 3.14
CA SER A 93 -14.54 33.52 2.42
C SER A 93 -14.92 32.71 1.18
N THR A 94 -13.93 32.27 0.40
CA THR A 94 -14.15 31.41 -0.76
C THR A 94 -14.70 30.04 -0.36
N ASN A 95 -14.20 29.43 0.71
CA ASN A 95 -14.72 28.17 1.24
C ASN A 95 -16.14 28.32 1.80
N ILE A 96 -16.47 29.45 2.45
CA ILE A 96 -17.83 29.74 2.90
C ILE A 96 -18.76 29.94 1.70
N LYS A 97 -18.33 30.70 0.68
CA LYS A 97 -19.07 30.87 -0.59
C LYS A 97 -19.28 29.51 -1.29
N LEU A 98 -18.25 28.69 -1.35
CA LEU A 98 -18.28 27.37 -1.94
C LEU A 98 -19.19 26.42 -1.15
N LEU A 99 -19.11 26.41 0.18
CA LEU A 99 -20.00 25.62 1.03
C LEU A 99 -21.47 26.07 0.84
N LYS A 100 -21.72 27.37 0.72
CA LYS A 100 -23.06 27.92 0.45
C LYS A 100 -23.55 27.53 -0.95
N ALA A 101 -22.68 27.58 -1.95
CA ALA A 101 -22.99 27.17 -3.32
C ALA A 101 -23.27 25.65 -3.41
N LEU A 102 -22.47 24.83 -2.72
CA LEU A 102 -22.66 23.38 -2.67
C LEU A 102 -23.97 23.01 -1.97
N LYS A 103 -24.34 23.69 -0.89
CA LYS A 103 -25.64 23.50 -0.23
C LYS A 103 -26.83 23.90 -1.10
N ALA A 104 -26.65 24.81 -2.05
CA ALA A 104 -27.69 25.23 -2.99
C ALA A 104 -27.72 24.37 -4.28
N CYS A 105 -26.76 23.46 -4.47
CA CYS A 105 -26.64 22.65 -5.67
C CYS A 105 -27.57 21.42 -5.61
N SER A 106 -28.41 21.23 -6.62
CA SER A 106 -29.34 20.08 -6.70
C SER A 106 -28.66 18.72 -6.79
N LYS A 107 -27.37 18.68 -7.14
CA LYS A 107 -26.56 17.44 -7.22
C LYS A 107 -25.96 17.04 -5.87
N VAL A 108 -26.12 17.87 -4.84
CA VAL A 108 -25.54 17.68 -3.51
C VAL A 108 -26.66 17.45 -2.52
N ASP A 109 -26.63 16.30 -1.85
CA ASP A 109 -27.56 15.92 -0.78
C ASP A 109 -27.23 16.67 0.52
N SER A 110 -25.94 16.73 0.87
CA SER A 110 -25.48 17.46 2.04
C SER A 110 -24.04 17.96 1.87
N ALA A 111 -23.69 19.08 2.52
CA ALA A 111 -22.33 19.60 2.55
C ALA A 111 -21.98 20.21 3.91
N TRP A 112 -20.76 19.94 4.38
CA TRP A 112 -20.25 20.39 5.68
C TRP A 112 -18.75 20.68 5.62
N SER A 113 -18.21 21.33 6.64
CA SER A 113 -16.78 21.58 6.78
C SER A 113 -16.22 20.91 8.03
N TRP A 114 -14.98 20.43 7.95
CA TRP A 114 -14.23 19.89 9.08
C TRP A 114 -12.74 20.09 8.87
N ASN A 115 -12.04 20.63 9.88
CA ASN A 115 -10.60 20.92 9.84
C ASN A 115 -10.14 21.69 8.58
N GLY A 116 -10.85 22.77 8.23
CA GLY A 116 -10.49 23.62 7.08
C GLY A 116 -10.74 23.01 5.70
N LYS A 117 -11.41 21.85 5.63
CA LYS A 117 -11.81 21.18 4.39
C LYS A 117 -13.33 21.19 4.24
N ILE A 118 -13.81 21.21 3.01
CA ILE A 118 -15.23 21.06 2.67
C ILE A 118 -15.48 19.65 2.17
N PHE A 119 -16.56 19.06 2.66
CA PHE A 119 -17.08 17.76 2.28
C PHE A 119 -18.48 17.96 1.70
N ALA A 120 -18.79 17.22 0.64
CA ALA A 120 -20.11 17.18 0.04
C ALA A 120 -20.47 15.74 -0.31
N LYS A 121 -21.67 15.33 0.08
CA LYS A 121 -22.32 14.08 -0.32
C LYS A 121 -23.19 14.37 -1.53
N LEU A 122 -22.95 13.64 -2.61
CA LEU A 122 -23.73 13.77 -3.84
C LEU A 122 -25.06 13.02 -3.70
N THR A 123 -26.09 13.47 -4.43
CA THR A 123 -27.37 12.76 -4.48
C THR A 123 -27.22 11.41 -5.18
N ASP A 124 -27.98 10.39 -4.76
CA ASP A 124 -27.92 9.04 -5.34
C ASP A 124 -28.23 9.04 -6.85
N SER A 125 -29.02 10.01 -7.31
CA SER A 125 -29.29 10.23 -8.74
C SER A 125 -28.05 10.59 -9.55
N TYR A 126 -27.04 11.23 -8.94
CA TYR A 126 -25.78 11.54 -9.61
C TYR A 126 -24.86 10.31 -9.76
N LEU A 127 -24.99 9.34 -8.84
CA LEU A 127 -24.27 8.08 -8.91
C LEU A 127 -24.94 7.04 -9.82
N GLN A 128 -26.07 7.39 -10.44
CA GLN A 128 -26.64 6.53 -11.47
C GLN A 128 -25.59 6.33 -12.55
N GLN A 129 -25.32 5.07 -12.88
CA GLN A 129 -24.52 4.71 -14.04
C GLN A 129 -25.13 5.47 -15.22
N THR A 130 -24.44 6.52 -15.68
CA THR A 130 -24.66 7.05 -17.01
C THR A 130 -24.60 5.83 -17.91
N ASN A 131 -25.73 5.50 -18.54
CA ASN A 131 -25.95 4.33 -19.40
C ASN A 131 -24.61 3.74 -19.84
N ASN A 132 -24.29 2.52 -19.38
CA ASN A 132 -23.01 1.85 -19.65
C ASN A 132 -22.53 2.26 -21.04
N PRO A 133 -21.45 3.05 -21.14
CA PRO A 133 -21.01 3.55 -22.44
C PRO A 133 -20.84 2.33 -23.33
N VAL A 134 -21.65 2.28 -24.39
CA VAL A 134 -21.53 1.22 -25.38
C VAL A 134 -20.21 1.51 -26.08
N PHE A 135 -19.22 0.68 -25.83
CA PHE A 135 -17.96 0.74 -26.54
C PHE A 135 -18.15 -0.01 -27.84
N ASP A 136 -18.35 0.75 -28.92
CA ASP A 136 -18.34 0.19 -30.26
C ASP A 136 -16.88 -0.01 -30.68
N PHE A 137 -16.42 -1.26 -30.60
CA PHE A 137 -15.12 -1.65 -31.11
C PHE A 137 -15.22 -1.84 -32.63
N VAL A 138 -14.68 -0.88 -33.38
CA VAL A 138 -14.54 -0.98 -34.82
C VAL A 138 -13.22 -1.69 -35.13
N PRO A 139 -13.21 -2.69 -36.04
CA PRO A 139 -11.98 -3.33 -36.44
C PRO A 139 -10.95 -2.33 -36.95
N ILE A 140 -9.72 -2.42 -36.46
CA ILE A 140 -8.63 -1.55 -36.85
C ILE A 140 -8.09 -1.94 -38.22
N THR A 141 -7.83 -0.93 -39.05
CA THR A 141 -7.21 -1.09 -40.37
C THR A 141 -5.67 -1.03 -40.27
N PRO A 142 -4.95 -1.67 -41.22
CA PRO A 142 -3.49 -1.58 -41.25
C PRO A 142 -2.95 -0.14 -41.33
N THR A 143 -3.67 0.77 -41.97
CA THR A 143 -3.31 2.19 -42.08
C THR A 143 -3.45 2.92 -40.75
N GLU A 144 -4.45 2.58 -39.95
CA GLU A 144 -4.60 3.15 -38.61
C GLU A 144 -3.48 2.70 -37.67
N ILE A 145 -3.02 1.44 -37.78
CA ILE A 145 -1.82 0.97 -37.08
C ILE A 145 -0.61 1.82 -37.45
N ASP A 146 -0.41 2.14 -38.74
CA ASP A 146 0.70 2.99 -39.16
C ASP A 146 0.64 4.38 -38.50
N ILE A 147 -0.54 4.99 -38.52
CA ILE A 147 -0.79 6.31 -37.94
C ILE A 147 -0.52 6.29 -36.43
N ILE A 148 -0.94 5.23 -35.73
CA ILE A 148 -0.71 5.08 -34.29
C ILE A 148 0.79 4.97 -34.01
N VAL A 149 1.49 4.09 -34.71
CA VAL A 149 2.94 3.88 -34.53
C VAL A 149 3.74 5.16 -34.79
N ASP A 150 3.39 5.91 -35.85
CA ASP A 150 4.05 7.17 -36.18
C ASP A 150 3.88 8.23 -35.09
N ASN A 151 2.74 8.23 -34.40
CA ASN A 151 2.38 9.21 -33.37
C ASN A 151 2.85 8.86 -31.95
N ILE A 152 3.56 7.74 -31.74
CA ILE A 152 4.13 7.38 -30.43
C ILE A 152 5.15 8.46 -29.98
N LYS A 153 4.97 9.01 -28.77
CA LYS A 153 5.84 10.00 -28.09
C LYS A 153 6.65 9.35 -26.95
N PRO A 154 7.86 9.81 -26.55
CA PRO A 154 8.91 10.52 -27.30
C PRO A 154 10.04 9.58 -27.78
N LYS A 155 10.87 10.08 -28.71
CA LYS A 155 11.88 9.34 -29.51
C LYS A 155 13.02 8.66 -28.73
N HIS A 156 13.19 9.01 -27.46
CA HIS A 156 14.28 8.52 -26.60
C HIS A 156 13.78 7.83 -25.32
N SER A 157 12.46 7.69 -25.16
CA SER A 157 11.95 6.89 -24.05
C SER A 157 12.13 5.44 -24.41
N THR A 158 12.91 4.74 -23.60
CA THR A 158 12.72 3.31 -23.40
C THR A 158 11.51 3.17 -22.48
N GLY A 159 10.54 2.32 -22.85
CA GLY A 159 9.44 1.98 -21.97
C GLY A 159 9.93 1.18 -20.75
N TYR A 160 9.00 0.67 -19.95
CA TYR A 160 9.34 -0.28 -18.88
C TYR A 160 10.01 -1.57 -19.40
N ASP A 161 9.82 -1.86 -20.68
CA ASP A 161 10.31 -3.02 -21.42
C ASP A 161 11.65 -2.78 -22.14
N ASP A 162 12.26 -1.61 -21.96
CA ASP A 162 13.47 -1.18 -22.65
C ASP A 162 13.40 -1.16 -24.19
N ILE A 163 12.19 -1.24 -24.76
CA ILE A 163 11.99 -1.18 -26.21
C ILE A 163 11.96 0.29 -26.65
N SER A 164 12.88 0.66 -27.54
CA SER A 164 12.94 2.03 -28.03
C SER A 164 11.79 2.33 -28.99
N THR A 165 11.15 3.48 -28.81
CA THR A 165 10.10 3.97 -29.73
C THR A 165 10.64 4.17 -31.16
N THR A 166 11.96 4.39 -31.31
CA THR A 166 12.63 4.47 -32.61
C THR A 166 12.67 3.11 -33.33
N LEU A 167 12.96 2.03 -32.60
CA LEU A 167 12.93 0.67 -33.15
C LEU A 167 11.52 0.28 -33.60
N ILE A 168 10.51 0.58 -32.79
CA ILE A 168 9.10 0.30 -33.12
C ILE A 168 8.71 1.02 -34.43
N LYS A 169 9.10 2.29 -34.59
CA LYS A 169 8.83 3.05 -35.82
C LYS A 169 9.59 2.50 -37.02
N HIS A 170 10.81 2.00 -36.83
CA HIS A 170 11.57 1.38 -37.90
C HIS A 170 10.94 0.06 -38.38
N LEU A 171 10.44 -0.75 -37.45
CA LEU A 171 9.79 -2.04 -37.73
C LEU A 171 8.30 -1.90 -38.09
N LYS A 172 7.78 -0.69 -38.30
CA LYS A 172 6.35 -0.41 -38.51
C LYS A 172 5.71 -1.30 -39.57
N PHE A 173 6.38 -1.52 -40.70
CA PHE A 173 5.84 -2.34 -41.80
C PHE A 173 5.75 -3.83 -41.45
N GLU A 174 6.73 -4.35 -40.70
CA GLU A 174 6.75 -5.74 -40.22
C GLU A 174 5.72 -5.95 -39.10
N LEU A 175 5.51 -4.93 -38.26
CA LEU A 175 4.55 -4.96 -37.15
C LEU A 175 3.11 -4.77 -37.61
N ARG A 176 2.87 -4.15 -38.76
CA ARG A 176 1.54 -3.80 -39.28
C ARG A 176 0.60 -5.00 -39.31
N THR A 177 0.99 -6.07 -40.01
CA THR A 177 0.15 -7.26 -40.18
C THR A 177 -0.13 -7.98 -38.87
N PRO A 178 0.88 -8.35 -38.04
CA PRO A 178 0.62 -9.03 -36.79
C PRO A 178 -0.17 -8.17 -35.80
N LEU A 179 0.07 -6.86 -35.71
CA LEU A 179 -0.70 -5.98 -34.82
C LEU A 179 -2.16 -5.85 -35.26
N THR A 180 -2.42 -5.78 -36.58
CA THR A 180 -3.80 -5.76 -37.10
C THR A 180 -4.56 -7.04 -36.74
N LEU A 181 -3.89 -8.19 -36.74
CA LEU A 181 -4.49 -9.48 -36.37
C LEU A 181 -4.66 -9.67 -34.85
N ILE A 182 -3.82 -9.05 -34.02
CA ILE A 182 -3.87 -9.18 -32.56
C ILE A 182 -4.92 -8.24 -31.95
N VAL A 183 -5.08 -7.05 -32.53
CA VAL A 183 -5.99 -6.00 -32.01
C VAL A 183 -7.45 -6.27 -32.37
N ASN A 184 -7.69 -6.93 -33.50
CA ASN A 184 -9.01 -7.36 -33.97
C ASN A 184 -9.37 -8.75 -33.46
#